data_AF-A0A935HU97-F1
#
_entry.id   AF-A0A935HU97-F1
#
_cell.length_a   1.000
_cell.length_b   1.000
_cell.length_c   1.000
_cell.angle_alpha   90.00
_cell.angle_beta   90.00
_cell.angle_gamma   90.00
#
_symmetry.space_group_name_H-M   'P 1'
#
loop_
_entity.id
_entity.type
_entity.pdbx_description
1 polymer ?
#
loop_
_entity_poly.entity_id
_entity_poly.type
_entity_poly.pdbx_seq_one_letter_code
_entity_poly.pdbx_strand_id
1 'polypeptide(L)'
;MRKTFLYFTIFLFLSLFLNGCEKDTNPVNPGNPNPAGTGATRSFTSAENGSLDYDGFSLVIKTETVPRLQSNTAGTVAFSINTSSSIDSGISGIPSGYSIISKYLKAGPEAFYFNLPVQIYLPASGESSPQNLIVFKYSPNNQEWKIVTTSAIDTAGKRIGVDVLELGYFVLAKKLNADNTMSDFRQGGCVFDYQELWTNFILTVNTAALEKPEQLALFSNGFIGGTYSGPVFLGCPEGKTKAIVPQGTISFWVSKTLCQGSDRQIYTYSLPASVTVSDPLNFTGWSTYDAVTYVPFTLPAGGSWILGRPSGGSGSWPPPTIPFGSGTFQATLTWYNSAGQITDLDLHLYGPDNLHIFYQNRTSANFELDRDWTSQTGNAIENIYSTTTSIPSGNYEVKVHNYSGVQKSFNVRVILNGASSNFSGTVSQGQEVTARSFTIQ
;
A
#
# COMPACT_ATOMS: atom_id res chain seq x y z
N MET A 1 -26.90 80.32 -0.90
CA MET A 1 -25.53 80.21 -0.34
C MET A 1 -25.23 78.75 -0.07
N ARG A 2 -24.13 78.26 -0.66
CA ARG A 2 -23.48 76.97 -0.38
C ARG A 2 -23.25 76.78 1.12
N LYS A 3 -23.46 75.56 1.64
CA LYS A 3 -22.45 74.86 2.46
C LYS A 3 -22.62 73.34 2.32
N THR A 4 -21.66 72.79 1.60
CA THR A 4 -21.19 71.41 1.57
C THR A 4 -20.92 70.93 3.00
N PHE A 5 -21.40 69.74 3.36
CA PHE A 5 -20.78 68.93 4.41
C PHE A 5 -20.58 67.52 3.88
N LEU A 6 -19.29 67.22 3.72
CA LEU A 6 -18.69 65.99 3.26
C LEU A 6 -18.59 65.06 4.47
N TYR A 7 -19.25 63.90 4.45
CA TYR A 7 -18.96 62.81 5.39
C TYR A 7 -18.50 61.59 4.62
N PHE A 8 -17.23 61.26 4.86
CA PHE A 8 -16.49 60.08 4.45
C PHE A 8 -17.30 58.81 4.72
N THR A 9 -17.53 57.99 3.70
CA THR A 9 -17.90 56.58 3.87
C THR A 9 -16.82 55.73 3.22
N ILE A 10 -15.96 55.15 4.05
CA ILE A 10 -14.95 54.16 3.65
C ILE A 10 -15.70 52.84 3.45
N PHE A 11 -15.97 52.49 2.19
CA PHE A 11 -16.36 51.13 1.84
C PHE A 11 -15.08 50.32 1.57
N LEU A 12 -14.64 49.60 2.59
CA LEU A 12 -13.57 48.61 2.49
C LEU A 12 -14.14 47.38 1.76
N PHE A 13 -13.97 47.32 0.44
CA PHE A 13 -14.18 46.09 -0.32
C PHE A 13 -13.01 45.14 -0.04
N LEU A 14 -13.16 44.32 1.00
CA LEU A 14 -12.28 43.18 1.24
C LEU A 14 -12.78 42.01 0.37
N SER A 15 -12.34 42.00 -0.88
CA SER A 15 -12.44 40.84 -1.77
C SER A 15 -11.31 39.86 -1.45
N LEU A 16 -11.56 38.92 -0.54
CA LEU A 16 -10.69 37.77 -0.33
C LEU A 16 -11.54 36.48 -0.26
N PHE A 17 -11.35 35.68 -1.32
CA PHE A 17 -11.63 34.26 -1.48
C PHE A 17 -13.09 33.80 -1.43
N LEU A 18 -13.75 33.87 -2.60
CA LEU A 18 -14.75 32.88 -2.97
C LEU A 18 -14.07 31.69 -3.67
N ASN A 19 -14.47 30.51 -3.19
CA ASN A 19 -14.68 29.27 -3.93
C ASN A 19 -13.48 28.50 -4.46
N GLY A 20 -13.38 27.31 -3.88
CA GLY A 20 -12.82 26.12 -4.51
C GLY A 20 -12.90 24.95 -3.55
N CYS A 21 -14.10 24.55 -3.10
CA CYS A 21 -14.28 23.15 -2.71
C CYS A 21 -13.91 22.33 -3.94
N GLU A 22 -12.77 21.64 -3.90
CA GLU A 22 -12.46 20.64 -4.92
C GLU A 22 -13.61 19.64 -4.95
N LYS A 23 -14.14 19.50 -6.15
CA LYS A 23 -15.24 18.61 -6.48
C LYS A 23 -14.70 17.21 -6.37
N ASP A 24 -15.21 16.43 -5.42
CA ASP A 24 -15.02 14.97 -5.33
C ASP A 24 -15.54 14.32 -6.62
N THR A 25 -14.72 14.28 -7.68
CA THR A 25 -15.04 13.56 -8.91
C THR A 25 -14.78 12.08 -8.68
N ASN A 26 -15.85 11.29 -8.78
CA ASN A 26 -15.71 9.84 -8.86
C ASN A 26 -14.87 9.49 -10.09
N PRO A 27 -13.91 8.57 -9.97
CA PRO A 27 -13.04 8.23 -11.07
C PRO A 27 -13.77 7.52 -12.21
N VAL A 28 -13.17 7.61 -13.39
CA VAL A 28 -13.63 6.92 -14.60
C VAL A 28 -13.05 5.51 -14.62
N ASN A 29 -13.88 4.50 -14.92
CA ASN A 29 -13.44 3.11 -14.98
C ASN A 29 -12.45 2.92 -16.16
N PRO A 30 -11.22 2.46 -15.95
CA PRO A 30 -10.28 2.20 -17.03
C PRO A 30 -10.87 1.13 -17.97
N GLY A 31 -11.00 1.45 -19.25
CA GLY A 31 -11.45 0.52 -20.27
C GLY A 31 -10.53 -0.71 -20.41
N ASN A 32 -11.01 -1.72 -21.13
CA ASN A 32 -10.32 -3.01 -21.34
C ASN A 32 -8.86 -2.86 -21.82
N PRO A 33 -7.94 -3.75 -21.38
CA PRO A 33 -6.50 -3.71 -21.66
C PRO A 33 -6.14 -3.68 -23.16
N ASN A 34 -5.27 -2.73 -23.55
CA ASN A 34 -4.47 -2.78 -24.80
C ASN A 34 -3.04 -3.28 -24.45
N PRO A 35 -2.40 -4.22 -25.20
CA PRO A 35 -1.33 -5.10 -24.71
C PRO A 35 0.06 -4.50 -24.42
N ALA A 36 0.22 -3.18 -24.34
CA ALA A 36 1.55 -2.57 -24.19
C ALA A 36 2.07 -2.50 -22.74
N GLY A 37 1.33 -3.00 -21.74
CA GLY A 37 1.76 -3.06 -20.34
C GLY A 37 2.23 -4.45 -19.92
N THR A 38 3.11 -4.52 -18.92
CA THR A 38 3.63 -5.79 -18.35
C THR A 38 2.84 -6.27 -17.13
N GLY A 39 1.59 -5.82 -17.01
CA GLY A 39 0.81 -5.98 -15.79
C GLY A 39 -0.69 -5.90 -15.99
N ALA A 40 -1.42 -6.21 -14.91
CA ALA A 40 -2.86 -6.10 -14.84
C ALA A 40 -3.27 -4.95 -13.92
N THR A 41 -4.41 -4.33 -14.19
CA THR A 41 -5.00 -3.30 -13.33
C THR A 41 -6.46 -3.58 -13.06
N ARG A 42 -6.95 -3.05 -11.95
CA ARG A 42 -8.38 -3.05 -11.62
C ARG A 42 -8.66 -1.95 -10.61
N SER A 43 -9.75 -1.22 -10.80
CA SER A 43 -10.25 -0.28 -9.81
C SER A 43 -11.16 -0.99 -8.81
N PHE A 44 -11.04 -0.61 -7.54
CA PHE A 44 -11.94 -1.04 -6.48
C PHE A 44 -12.49 0.17 -5.75
N THR A 45 -13.78 0.11 -5.40
CA THR A 45 -14.41 1.12 -4.53
C THR A 45 -14.30 0.74 -3.04
N SER A 46 -14.57 1.68 -2.13
CA SER A 46 -14.68 1.40 -0.69
C SER A 46 -15.71 0.32 -0.36
N ALA A 47 -16.72 0.11 -1.21
CA ALA A 47 -17.78 -0.87 -0.97
C ALA A 47 -17.45 -2.27 -1.51
N GLU A 48 -16.46 -2.38 -2.39
CA GLU A 48 -16.20 -3.60 -3.14
C GLU A 48 -15.26 -4.56 -2.41
N ASN A 49 -15.44 -5.84 -2.72
CA ASN A 49 -14.48 -6.88 -2.43
C ASN A 49 -14.08 -7.59 -3.73
N GLY A 50 -12.92 -8.21 -3.74
CA GLY A 50 -12.46 -9.05 -4.83
C GLY A 50 -10.95 -9.19 -4.87
N SER A 51 -10.45 -9.74 -5.96
CA SER A 51 -9.03 -9.88 -6.22
C SER A 51 -8.61 -9.24 -7.54
N LEU A 52 -7.36 -8.82 -7.59
CA LEU A 52 -6.61 -8.58 -8.82
C LEU A 52 -5.55 -9.68 -8.90
N ASP A 53 -5.63 -10.53 -9.93
CA ASP A 53 -4.76 -11.69 -10.10
C ASP A 53 -3.93 -11.53 -11.37
N TYR A 54 -2.63 -11.81 -11.30
CA TYR A 54 -1.74 -11.78 -12.45
C TYR A 54 -0.48 -12.62 -12.20
N ASP A 55 -0.11 -13.48 -13.16
CA ASP A 55 1.16 -14.23 -13.15
C ASP A 55 1.42 -15.02 -11.85
N GLY A 56 0.34 -15.60 -11.28
CA GLY A 56 0.36 -16.36 -10.03
C GLY A 56 0.30 -15.52 -8.74
N PHE A 57 0.40 -14.20 -8.85
CA PHE A 57 0.21 -13.27 -7.74
C PHE A 57 -1.25 -12.86 -7.60
N SER A 58 -1.65 -12.49 -6.38
CA SER A 58 -2.99 -11.98 -6.08
C SER A 58 -2.91 -10.81 -5.10
N LEU A 59 -3.65 -9.75 -5.37
CA LEU A 59 -4.01 -8.74 -4.38
C LEU A 59 -5.48 -8.95 -4.02
N VAL A 60 -5.77 -9.22 -2.75
CA VAL A 60 -7.13 -9.38 -2.24
C VAL A 60 -7.55 -8.11 -1.53
N ILE A 61 -8.60 -7.48 -2.07
CA ILE A 61 -9.18 -6.23 -1.60
C ILE A 61 -10.50 -6.58 -0.92
N LYS A 62 -10.64 -6.18 0.34
CA LYS A 62 -11.86 -6.37 1.13
C LYS A 62 -12.67 -5.07 1.14
N THR A 63 -13.97 -5.16 1.41
CA THR A 63 -14.80 -3.98 1.67
C THR A 63 -14.15 -3.11 2.76
N GLU A 64 -14.18 -1.79 2.57
CA GLU A 64 -13.48 -0.75 3.35
C GLU A 64 -11.95 -0.81 3.33
N THR A 65 -11.31 -1.63 2.49
CA THR A 65 -9.85 -1.55 2.26
C THR A 65 -9.49 -0.24 1.58
N VAL A 66 -10.24 0.11 0.54
CA VAL A 66 -10.13 1.40 -0.14
C VAL A 66 -10.70 2.49 0.78
N PRO A 67 -9.88 3.48 1.19
CA PRO A 67 -10.35 4.58 2.02
C PRO A 67 -11.50 5.35 1.38
N ARG A 68 -12.32 5.99 2.21
CA ARG A 68 -13.38 6.90 1.77
C ARG A 68 -12.79 8.26 1.40
N LEU A 69 -13.56 9.04 0.63
CA LEU A 69 -13.24 10.44 0.36
C LEU A 69 -13.42 11.29 1.64
N GLN A 70 -12.95 12.53 1.64
CA GLN A 70 -13.12 13.44 2.78
C GLN A 70 -14.60 13.69 3.12
N SER A 71 -15.46 13.69 2.11
CA SER A 71 -16.93 13.75 2.25
C SER A 71 -17.56 12.50 2.87
N ASN A 72 -16.75 11.50 3.25
CA ASN A 72 -17.15 10.18 3.76
C ASN A 72 -17.92 9.31 2.73
N THR A 73 -17.95 9.75 1.47
CA THR A 73 -18.48 8.96 0.35
C THR A 73 -17.48 7.87 -0.07
N ALA A 74 -17.96 6.87 -0.80
CA ALA A 74 -17.11 5.77 -1.26
C ALA A 74 -15.99 6.30 -2.17
N GLY A 75 -14.75 6.01 -1.80
CA GLY A 75 -13.59 6.27 -2.63
C GLY A 75 -13.40 5.17 -3.66
N THR A 76 -12.55 5.43 -4.65
CA THR A 76 -12.15 4.43 -5.63
C THR A 76 -10.67 4.57 -5.93
N VAL A 77 -9.96 3.44 -6.01
CA VAL A 77 -8.52 3.38 -6.22
C VAL A 77 -8.21 2.37 -7.32
N ALA A 78 -7.36 2.76 -8.27
CA ALA A 78 -6.82 1.87 -9.30
C ALA A 78 -5.60 1.10 -8.77
N PHE A 79 -5.73 -0.22 -8.68
CA PHE A 79 -4.67 -1.15 -8.30
C PHE A 79 -3.94 -1.66 -9.54
N SER A 80 -2.67 -2.04 -9.36
CA SER A 80 -1.86 -2.64 -10.42
C SER A 80 -0.97 -3.75 -9.88
N ILE A 81 -0.74 -4.76 -10.71
CA ILE A 81 0.28 -5.79 -10.53
C ILE A 81 1.18 -5.80 -11.76
N ASN A 82 2.48 -5.65 -11.57
CA ASN A 82 3.50 -5.86 -12.59
C ASN A 82 4.52 -6.86 -12.07
N THR A 83 4.97 -7.79 -12.91
CA THR A 83 5.96 -8.81 -12.52
C THR A 83 7.18 -8.79 -13.43
N SER A 84 8.33 -9.15 -12.86
CA SER A 84 9.60 -9.24 -13.60
C SER A 84 10.46 -10.40 -13.10
N SER A 85 11.19 -11.04 -14.00
CA SER A 85 12.19 -12.07 -13.63
C SER A 85 13.52 -11.45 -13.20
N SER A 86 13.73 -10.17 -13.48
CA SER A 86 14.91 -9.40 -13.09
C SER A 86 14.53 -8.28 -12.13
N ILE A 87 15.46 -7.93 -11.24
CA ILE A 87 15.34 -6.76 -10.40
C ILE A 87 15.43 -5.48 -11.24
N ASP A 88 14.72 -4.43 -10.85
CA ASP A 88 14.80 -3.13 -11.51
C ASP A 88 16.22 -2.55 -11.39
N SER A 89 16.67 -1.83 -12.42
CA SER A 89 17.99 -1.21 -12.44
C SER A 89 18.17 -0.24 -11.28
N GLY A 90 19.30 -0.32 -10.58
CA GLY A 90 19.62 0.56 -9.44
C GLY A 90 19.07 0.09 -8.10
N ILE A 91 18.31 -1.01 -8.06
CA ILE A 91 17.91 -1.66 -6.81
C ILE A 91 18.92 -2.76 -6.48
N SER A 92 19.38 -2.78 -5.22
CA SER A 92 20.28 -3.81 -4.71
C SER A 92 19.59 -5.17 -4.63
N GLY A 93 20.35 -6.26 -4.79
CA GLY A 93 19.81 -7.61 -4.59
C GLY A 93 19.33 -7.84 -3.15
N ILE A 94 18.51 -8.87 -2.96
CA ILE A 94 18.11 -9.29 -1.60
C ILE A 94 19.34 -9.70 -0.77
N PRO A 95 19.28 -9.65 0.58
CA PRO A 95 20.40 -10.04 1.43
C PRO A 95 20.93 -11.44 1.11
N SER A 96 22.23 -11.67 1.32
CA SER A 96 22.85 -12.99 1.20
C SER A 96 22.21 -14.01 2.14
N GLY A 97 22.26 -15.29 1.78
CA GLY A 97 21.66 -16.38 2.57
C GLY A 97 20.22 -16.72 2.19
N TYR A 98 19.70 -16.08 1.14
CA TYR A 98 18.39 -16.33 0.54
C TYR A 98 18.51 -16.56 -0.96
N SER A 99 17.70 -17.47 -1.50
CA SER A 99 17.49 -17.66 -2.93
C SER A 99 16.11 -17.19 -3.33
N ILE A 100 16.02 -16.38 -4.38
CA ILE A 100 14.73 -15.95 -4.94
C ILE A 100 14.03 -17.14 -5.58
N ILE A 101 12.73 -17.29 -5.32
CA ILE A 101 11.91 -18.39 -5.85
C ILE A 101 10.67 -17.91 -6.61
N SER A 102 10.27 -16.64 -6.49
CA SER A 102 9.24 -16.01 -7.32
C SER A 102 9.84 -14.99 -8.28
N LYS A 103 9.03 -14.52 -9.23
CA LYS A 103 9.28 -13.23 -9.88
C LYS A 103 9.23 -12.09 -8.85
N TYR A 104 9.83 -10.96 -9.18
CA TYR A 104 9.64 -9.72 -8.45
C TYR A 104 8.26 -9.14 -8.77
N LEU A 105 7.54 -8.69 -7.74
CA LEU A 105 6.20 -8.11 -7.82
C LEU A 105 6.27 -6.62 -7.50
N LYS A 106 5.83 -5.76 -8.43
CA LYS A 106 5.55 -4.35 -8.15
C LYS A 106 4.03 -4.15 -8.12
N ALA A 107 3.51 -3.88 -6.93
CA ALA A 107 2.10 -3.67 -6.67
C ALA A 107 1.84 -2.19 -6.34
N GLY A 108 0.78 -1.62 -6.92
CA GLY A 108 0.41 -0.22 -6.72
C GLY A 108 -1.06 -0.02 -6.33
N PRO A 109 -1.44 1.16 -5.82
CA PRO A 109 -0.60 2.37 -5.73
C PRO A 109 0.49 2.29 -4.65
N GLU A 110 1.69 2.74 -5.01
CA GLU A 110 2.79 2.95 -4.06
C GLU A 110 2.52 4.21 -3.23
N ALA A 111 3.21 4.34 -2.08
CA ALA A 111 3.10 5.49 -1.18
C ALA A 111 1.68 5.76 -0.62
N PHE A 112 0.73 4.85 -0.85
CA PHE A 112 -0.68 4.94 -0.46
C PHE A 112 -0.97 4.07 0.76
N TYR A 113 -1.53 4.67 1.80
CA TYR A 113 -1.99 3.96 2.99
C TYR A 113 -3.45 3.57 2.88
N PHE A 114 -3.72 2.27 2.88
CA PHE A 114 -5.07 1.72 2.86
C PHE A 114 -5.77 1.85 4.21
N ASN A 115 -7.10 1.80 4.19
CA ASN A 115 -7.90 1.89 5.41
C ASN A 115 -7.87 0.57 6.20
N LEU A 116 -7.85 -0.57 5.48
CA LEU A 116 -7.57 -1.91 6.00
C LEU A 116 -6.37 -2.53 5.27
N PRO A 117 -5.70 -3.56 5.84
CA PRO A 117 -4.62 -4.25 5.16
C PRO A 117 -5.08 -4.93 3.86
N VAL A 118 -4.28 -4.78 2.81
CA VAL A 118 -4.39 -5.55 1.57
C VAL A 118 -3.64 -6.86 1.75
N GLN A 119 -4.27 -7.98 1.41
CA GLN A 119 -3.61 -9.28 1.44
C GLN A 119 -2.97 -9.56 0.09
N ILE A 120 -1.68 -9.88 0.07
CA ILE A 120 -0.90 -10.21 -1.12
C ILE A 120 -0.53 -11.68 -1.07
N TYR A 121 -0.85 -12.44 -2.11
CA TYR A 121 -0.36 -13.81 -2.28
C TYR A 121 0.76 -13.88 -3.33
N LEU A 122 1.87 -14.51 -2.96
CA LEU A 122 3.02 -14.77 -3.82
C LEU A 122 3.08 -16.28 -4.15
N PRO A 123 3.31 -16.65 -5.42
CA PRO A 123 3.34 -18.05 -5.84
C PRO A 123 4.59 -18.77 -5.33
N ALA A 124 4.40 -20.00 -4.85
CA ALA A 124 5.46 -20.88 -4.36
C ALA A 124 5.22 -22.34 -4.81
N SER A 125 4.57 -22.53 -5.96
CA SER A 125 4.13 -23.85 -6.44
C SER A 125 5.26 -24.87 -6.66
N GLY A 126 6.49 -24.39 -6.88
CA GLY A 126 7.69 -25.21 -6.99
C GLY A 126 8.24 -25.74 -5.66
N GLU A 127 7.75 -25.24 -4.52
CA GLU A 127 8.22 -25.65 -3.20
C GLU A 127 7.40 -26.83 -2.64
N SER A 128 8.05 -27.69 -1.85
CA SER A 128 7.38 -28.83 -1.19
C SER A 128 6.62 -28.45 0.08
N SER A 129 6.97 -27.32 0.70
CA SER A 129 6.37 -26.80 1.94
C SER A 129 6.60 -25.29 2.06
N PRO A 130 5.81 -24.56 2.87
CA PRO A 130 6.05 -23.15 3.18
C PRO A 130 7.22 -22.92 4.14
N GLN A 131 7.87 -23.99 4.62
CA GLN A 131 9.03 -23.92 5.52
C GLN A 131 10.13 -23.02 4.93
N ASN A 132 10.59 -22.06 5.73
CA ASN A 132 11.68 -21.13 5.41
C ASN A 132 11.43 -20.19 4.21
N LEU A 133 10.17 -20.05 3.78
CA LEU A 133 9.79 -19.08 2.77
C LEU A 133 9.59 -17.71 3.41
N ILE A 134 10.22 -16.70 2.82
CA ILE A 134 10.29 -15.34 3.36
C ILE A 134 9.88 -14.37 2.26
N VAL A 135 8.96 -13.47 2.60
CA VAL A 135 8.57 -12.37 1.72
C VAL A 135 9.40 -11.14 2.09
N PHE A 136 10.12 -10.61 1.12
CA PHE A 136 10.80 -9.33 1.26
C PHE A 136 9.96 -8.22 0.61
N LYS A 137 9.93 -7.04 1.26
CA LYS A 137 9.50 -5.76 0.69
C LYS A 137 10.71 -4.84 0.60
N TYR A 138 10.89 -4.20 -0.55
CA TYR A 138 11.91 -3.18 -0.72
C TYR A 138 11.47 -1.88 -0.04
N SER A 139 12.37 -1.28 0.72
CA SER A 139 12.23 0.06 1.29
C SER A 139 13.00 1.04 0.40
N PRO A 140 12.33 1.87 -0.41
CA PRO A 140 13.00 2.85 -1.26
C PRO A 140 13.84 3.86 -0.47
N ASN A 141 13.39 4.20 0.74
CA ASN A 141 14.00 5.22 1.58
C ASN A 141 15.38 4.81 2.09
N ASN A 142 15.48 3.55 2.52
CA ASN A 142 16.70 2.98 3.07
C ASN A 142 17.50 2.19 2.02
N GLN A 143 16.95 2.05 0.80
CA GLN A 143 17.50 1.25 -0.29
C GLN A 143 17.84 -0.18 0.11
N GLU A 144 16.96 -0.79 0.90
CA GLU A 144 17.16 -2.11 1.48
C GLU A 144 15.92 -2.98 1.37
N TRP A 145 16.12 -4.30 1.32
CA TRP A 145 15.04 -5.27 1.43
C TRP A 145 14.83 -5.67 2.89
N LYS A 146 13.58 -5.61 3.34
CA LYS A 146 13.17 -6.02 4.69
C LYS A 146 12.13 -7.13 4.62
N ILE A 147 12.11 -7.98 5.63
CA ILE A 147 11.11 -9.04 5.79
C ILE A 147 9.75 -8.42 6.13
N VAL A 148 8.73 -8.85 5.41
CA VAL A 148 7.32 -8.65 5.78
C VAL A 148 6.78 -9.95 6.35
N THR A 149 5.92 -9.81 7.34
CA THR A 149 5.42 -10.92 8.13
C THR A 149 4.43 -11.76 7.34
N THR A 150 4.68 -13.07 7.28
CA THR A 150 3.73 -14.01 6.68
C THR A 150 2.45 -14.06 7.51
N SER A 151 1.33 -13.77 6.87
CA SER A 151 0.03 -13.72 7.53
C SER A 151 -0.93 -14.80 7.06
N ALA A 152 -0.70 -15.40 5.89
CA ALA A 152 -1.53 -16.48 5.39
C ALA A 152 -0.70 -17.51 4.64
N ILE A 153 -1.21 -18.75 4.63
CA ILE A 153 -0.69 -19.85 3.81
C ILE A 153 -1.88 -20.38 3.03
N ASP A 154 -1.85 -20.22 1.71
CA ASP A 154 -2.79 -20.88 0.83
C ASP A 154 -2.25 -22.26 0.49
N THR A 155 -2.80 -23.26 1.19
CA THR A 155 -2.43 -24.67 1.03
C THR A 155 -2.81 -25.21 -0.35
N ALA A 156 -3.95 -24.79 -0.90
CA ALA A 156 -4.48 -25.32 -2.15
C ALA A 156 -3.72 -24.75 -3.35
N GLY A 157 -3.53 -23.43 -3.37
CA GLY A 157 -2.78 -22.75 -4.42
C GLY A 157 -1.26 -22.77 -4.25
N LYS A 158 -0.76 -23.28 -3.12
CA LYS A 158 0.67 -23.22 -2.72
C LYS A 158 1.23 -21.80 -2.81
N ARG A 159 0.62 -20.88 -2.05
CA ARG A 159 1.00 -19.46 -2.03
C ARG A 159 1.28 -18.98 -0.60
N ILE A 160 2.20 -18.03 -0.49
CA ILE A 160 2.51 -17.33 0.76
C ILE A 160 1.80 -15.98 0.77
N GLY A 161 1.04 -15.72 1.82
CA GLY A 161 0.27 -14.50 2.00
C GLY A 161 0.93 -13.53 2.99
N VAL A 162 0.88 -12.23 2.69
CA VAL A 162 1.24 -11.14 3.60
C VAL A 162 0.12 -10.10 3.62
N ASP A 163 -0.14 -9.48 4.78
CA ASP A 163 -1.07 -8.36 4.89
C ASP A 163 -0.28 -7.08 5.10
N VAL A 164 -0.55 -6.06 4.27
CA VAL A 164 0.16 -4.77 4.32
C VAL A 164 -0.82 -3.60 4.19
N LEU A 165 -0.52 -2.51 4.91
CA LEU A 165 -1.24 -1.23 4.77
C LEU A 165 -0.75 -0.36 3.62
N GLU A 166 0.34 -0.76 2.96
CA GLU A 166 0.96 -0.03 1.87
C GLU A 166 1.61 -1.03 0.91
N LEU A 167 1.25 -0.93 -0.37
CA LEU A 167 1.83 -1.73 -1.45
C LEU A 167 3.27 -1.25 -1.78
N GLY A 168 3.86 -1.77 -2.85
CA GLY A 168 5.27 -1.55 -3.17
C GLY A 168 5.88 -2.72 -3.92
N TYR A 169 7.18 -2.93 -3.70
CA TYR A 169 7.97 -3.93 -4.41
C TYR A 169 8.31 -5.12 -3.51
N PHE A 170 7.94 -6.32 -3.96
CA PHE A 170 7.99 -7.56 -3.18
C PHE A 170 8.67 -8.69 -3.93
N VAL A 171 9.24 -9.64 -3.19
CA VAL A 171 9.74 -10.90 -3.75
C VAL A 171 9.66 -12.01 -2.71
N LEU A 172 9.35 -13.23 -3.16
CA LEU A 172 9.42 -14.42 -2.33
C LEU A 172 10.79 -15.08 -2.50
N ALA A 173 11.43 -15.38 -1.38
CA ALA A 173 12.70 -16.06 -1.32
C ALA A 173 12.66 -17.22 -0.33
N LYS A 174 13.60 -18.14 -0.46
CA LYS A 174 13.84 -19.26 0.43
C LYS A 174 15.17 -19.08 1.12
N LYS A 175 15.21 -19.30 2.44
CA LYS A 175 16.48 -19.27 3.20
C LYS A 175 17.34 -20.49 2.86
N LEU A 176 18.62 -20.27 2.52
CA LEU A 176 19.54 -21.30 1.97
C LEU A 176 20.11 -22.25 3.03
N ASN A 177 20.50 -21.75 4.20
CA ASN A 177 21.11 -22.54 5.28
C ASN A 177 20.10 -22.79 6.39
N ALA A 178 19.11 -23.62 6.10
CA ALA A 178 18.26 -24.19 7.13
C ALA A 178 18.74 -25.61 7.40
N ASP A 179 19.93 -25.75 8.00
CA ASP A 179 20.19 -27.00 8.71
C ASP A 179 19.04 -27.17 9.72
N ASN A 180 18.46 -28.35 9.78
CA ASN A 180 17.40 -28.70 10.73
C ASN A 180 17.85 -28.51 12.21
N THR A 181 19.12 -28.16 12.45
CA THR A 181 19.63 -27.52 13.67
C THR A 181 19.43 -25.99 13.58
N MET A 182 18.23 -25.55 13.91
CA MET A 182 17.81 -24.17 13.69
C MET A 182 18.62 -23.14 14.50
N SER A 183 19.65 -22.50 13.96
CA SER A 183 20.49 -21.61 14.80
C SER A 183 20.23 -20.11 14.70
N ASP A 184 19.62 -19.51 13.66
CA ASP A 184 19.54 -18.01 13.64
C ASP A 184 18.25 -17.31 13.21
N PHE A 185 17.26 -17.99 12.60
CA PHE A 185 15.92 -17.38 12.40
C PHE A 185 14.86 -18.46 12.43
N ARG A 186 14.04 -18.44 13.48
CA ARG A 186 13.03 -19.46 13.78
C ARG A 186 11.67 -18.78 13.86
N GLN A 187 10.81 -19.04 12.88
CA GLN A 187 9.43 -18.57 12.94
C GLN A 187 8.62 -19.52 13.83
N GLY A 188 7.96 -18.97 14.82
CA GLY A 188 6.86 -19.59 15.55
C GLY A 188 5.50 -19.08 15.03
N GLY A 189 4.46 -19.29 15.83
CA GLY A 189 3.12 -18.84 15.46
C GLY A 189 2.17 -18.74 16.63
N CYS A 190 1.23 -17.80 16.52
CA CYS A 190 0.12 -17.65 17.46
C CYS A 190 -1.23 -17.61 16.74
N VAL A 191 -2.29 -17.93 17.47
CA VAL A 191 -3.66 -17.88 17.00
C VAL A 191 -4.51 -17.06 17.96
N PHE A 192 -5.22 -16.08 17.44
CA PHE A 192 -6.15 -15.28 18.23
C PHE A 192 -7.41 -16.10 18.50
N ASP A 193 -7.51 -16.61 19.72
CA ASP A 193 -8.59 -17.44 20.22
C ASP A 193 -9.74 -16.60 20.74
N TYR A 194 -10.38 -15.90 19.81
CA TYR A 194 -11.60 -15.15 20.04
C TYR A 194 -12.39 -15.12 18.74
N GLN A 195 -13.70 -15.35 18.84
CA GLN A 195 -14.59 -15.38 17.69
C GLN A 195 -15.85 -14.60 17.99
N GLU A 196 -16.30 -13.88 16.97
CA GLU A 196 -17.55 -13.13 16.97
C GLU A 196 -18.15 -13.32 15.57
N LEU A 197 -19.48 -13.49 15.49
CA LEU A 197 -20.15 -13.74 14.23
C LEU A 197 -19.92 -12.58 13.27
N TRP A 198 -19.59 -12.90 12.01
CA TRP A 198 -19.42 -11.93 10.93
C TRP A 198 -18.29 -10.90 11.16
N THR A 199 -17.33 -11.23 12.02
CA THR A 199 -16.30 -10.28 12.45
C THR A 199 -14.91 -10.68 11.97
N ASN A 200 -14.29 -9.80 11.18
CA ASN A 200 -12.88 -9.89 10.81
C ASN A 200 -12.03 -9.31 11.92
N PHE A 201 -11.13 -10.13 12.47
CA PHE A 201 -10.10 -9.67 13.39
C PHE A 201 -8.78 -9.42 12.67
N ILE A 202 -8.17 -8.29 12.99
CA ILE A 202 -6.90 -7.85 12.46
C ILE A 202 -5.95 -7.65 13.65
N LEU A 203 -4.84 -8.37 13.63
CA LEU A 203 -3.77 -8.22 14.62
C LEU A 203 -2.74 -7.25 14.05
N THR A 204 -2.29 -6.30 14.86
CA THR A 204 -1.18 -5.41 14.52
C THR A 204 -0.13 -5.47 15.61
N VAL A 205 1.12 -5.76 15.27
CA VAL A 205 2.21 -5.82 16.26
C VAL A 205 2.38 -4.46 16.93
N ASN A 206 2.10 -4.40 18.22
CA ASN A 206 2.30 -3.23 19.07
C ASN A 206 3.73 -3.19 19.62
N THR A 207 4.15 -4.27 20.27
CA THR A 207 5.50 -4.43 20.83
C THR A 207 5.99 -5.86 20.63
N ALA A 208 7.32 -6.04 20.60
CA ALA A 208 7.94 -7.35 20.48
C ALA A 208 9.24 -7.41 21.28
N ALA A 209 9.36 -8.44 22.13
CA ALA A 209 10.58 -8.84 22.81
C ALA A 209 10.95 -10.23 22.29
N LEU A 210 11.78 -10.27 21.25
CA LEU A 210 12.16 -11.52 20.60
C LEU A 210 13.18 -12.29 21.44
N GLU A 211 13.18 -13.61 21.34
CA GLU A 211 14.23 -14.47 21.92
C GLU A 211 15.61 -14.06 21.40
N LYS A 212 15.67 -13.64 20.14
CA LYS A 212 16.85 -13.09 19.45
C LYS A 212 16.58 -11.65 18.99
N PRO A 213 16.90 -10.63 19.81
CA PRO A 213 16.58 -9.23 19.53
C PRO A 213 17.16 -8.70 18.21
N GLU A 214 18.31 -9.20 17.78
CA GLU A 214 18.98 -8.82 16.54
C GLU A 214 18.12 -9.09 15.28
N GLN A 215 17.15 -10.00 15.36
CA GLN A 215 16.24 -10.29 14.25
C GLN A 215 15.30 -9.13 13.92
N LEU A 216 15.03 -8.23 14.88
CA LEU A 216 14.16 -7.07 14.64
C LEU A 216 14.66 -6.23 13.46
N ALA A 217 15.99 -6.09 13.31
CA ALA A 217 16.60 -5.32 12.22
C ALA A 217 16.33 -5.90 10.81
N LEU A 218 15.90 -7.16 10.73
CA LEU A 218 15.55 -7.82 9.46
C LEU A 218 14.15 -7.44 8.97
N PHE A 219 13.26 -7.04 9.87
CA PHE A 219 11.87 -6.74 9.55
C PHE A 219 11.67 -5.27 9.17
N SER A 220 10.65 -5.02 8.34
CA SER A 220 10.17 -3.65 8.12
C SER A 220 9.74 -3.03 9.44
N ASN A 221 10.16 -1.79 9.69
CA ASN A 221 9.88 -1.04 10.92
C ASN A 221 10.23 -1.78 12.22
N GLY A 222 11.21 -2.67 12.18
CA GLY A 222 11.59 -3.43 13.37
C GLY A 222 10.47 -4.37 13.83
N PHE A 223 9.70 -4.96 12.90
CA PHE A 223 8.56 -5.86 13.15
C PHE A 223 7.30 -5.20 13.73
N ILE A 224 7.42 -3.99 14.28
CA ILE A 224 6.31 -3.20 14.80
C ILE A 224 5.41 -2.71 13.65
N GLY A 225 4.10 -2.80 13.86
CA GLY A 225 3.09 -2.46 12.85
C GLY A 225 2.82 -3.56 11.83
N GLY A 226 3.50 -4.72 11.90
CA GLY A 226 3.16 -5.89 11.08
C GLY A 226 1.71 -6.32 11.29
N THR A 227 0.97 -6.55 10.21
CA THR A 227 -0.47 -6.84 10.25
C THR A 227 -0.77 -8.28 9.86
N TYR A 228 -1.82 -8.84 10.48
CA TYR A 228 -2.32 -10.18 10.20
C TYR A 228 -3.83 -10.15 10.20
N SER A 229 -4.44 -10.50 9.07
CA SER A 229 -5.88 -10.64 8.93
C SER A 229 -6.25 -12.10 8.89
N GLY A 230 -7.39 -12.46 9.49
CA GLY A 230 -7.93 -13.81 9.35
C GLY A 230 -8.13 -14.20 7.88
N PRO A 231 -8.04 -15.49 7.55
CA PRO A 231 -8.38 -15.98 6.21
C PRO A 231 -9.83 -15.60 5.88
N VAL A 232 -10.07 -15.17 4.65
CA VAL A 232 -11.38 -14.66 4.23
C VAL A 232 -11.95 -15.57 3.14
N PHE A 233 -13.17 -16.04 3.36
CA PHE A 233 -13.97 -16.76 2.40
C PHE A 233 -15.27 -15.98 2.12
N LEU A 234 -15.53 -15.68 0.85
CA LEU A 234 -16.70 -14.89 0.41
C LEU A 234 -16.88 -13.56 1.16
N GLY A 235 -15.77 -12.87 1.47
CA GLY A 235 -15.78 -11.57 2.15
C GLY A 235 -15.89 -11.62 3.68
N CYS A 236 -16.08 -12.81 4.27
CA CYS A 236 -16.12 -13.03 5.72
C CYS A 236 -15.00 -13.95 6.20
N PRO A 237 -14.59 -13.88 7.48
CA PRO A 237 -13.51 -14.69 7.98
C PRO A 237 -13.92 -16.15 8.12
N GLU A 238 -13.05 -17.06 7.70
CA GLU A 238 -13.21 -18.50 7.86
C GLU A 238 -12.23 -18.99 8.94
N GLY A 239 -12.69 -19.01 10.20
CA GLY A 239 -11.88 -19.47 11.33
C GLY A 239 -11.17 -18.34 12.08
N LYS A 240 -10.07 -18.68 12.75
CA LYS A 240 -9.35 -17.78 13.67
C LYS A 240 -8.22 -17.06 12.94
N THR A 241 -7.94 -15.81 13.33
CA THR A 241 -6.77 -15.08 12.83
C THR A 241 -5.49 -15.72 13.35
N LYS A 242 -4.62 -16.16 12.45
CA LYS A 242 -3.31 -16.75 12.75
C LYS A 242 -2.21 -15.77 12.36
N ALA A 243 -1.09 -15.81 13.07
CA ALA A 243 0.09 -15.01 12.76
C ALA A 243 1.34 -15.88 12.82
N ILE A 244 2.18 -15.81 11.78
CA ILE A 244 3.51 -16.43 11.77
C ILE A 244 4.49 -15.35 12.21
N VAL A 245 5.10 -15.55 13.38
CA VAL A 245 5.88 -14.55 14.10
C VAL A 245 7.19 -15.15 14.58
N PRO A 246 8.25 -14.36 14.81
CA PRO A 246 9.44 -14.89 15.50
C PRO A 246 9.10 -15.38 16.91
N GLN A 247 9.95 -16.25 17.46
CA GLN A 247 9.86 -16.63 18.88
C GLN A 247 10.14 -15.44 19.81
N GLY A 248 9.44 -15.39 20.93
CA GLY A 248 9.50 -14.31 21.91
C GLY A 248 8.12 -13.92 22.45
N THR A 249 8.07 -12.78 23.14
CA THR A 249 6.81 -12.20 23.63
C THR A 249 6.38 -11.07 22.72
N ILE A 250 5.18 -11.20 22.15
CA ILE A 250 4.61 -10.24 21.19
C ILE A 250 3.30 -9.71 21.76
N SER A 251 3.10 -8.40 21.66
CA SER A 251 1.85 -7.74 21.99
C SER A 251 1.20 -7.19 20.73
N PHE A 252 -0.11 -7.32 20.61
CA PHE A 252 -0.90 -6.91 19.45
C PHE A 252 -1.97 -5.90 19.83
N TRP A 253 -2.11 -4.84 19.03
CA TRP A 253 -3.40 -4.20 18.89
C TRP A 253 -4.34 -5.16 18.18
N VAL A 254 -5.54 -5.33 18.73
CA VAL A 254 -6.59 -6.14 18.11
C VAL A 254 -7.67 -5.21 17.60
N SER A 255 -7.86 -5.20 16.29
CA SER A 255 -8.93 -4.46 15.63
C SER A 255 -9.96 -5.41 15.05
N LYS A 256 -11.20 -4.94 14.93
CA LYS A 256 -12.28 -5.68 14.29
C LYS A 256 -13.06 -4.85 13.29
N THR A 257 -13.57 -5.51 12.26
CA THR A 257 -14.57 -4.99 11.32
C THR A 257 -15.66 -6.02 11.07
N LEU A 258 -16.86 -5.57 10.76
CA LEU A 258 -17.95 -6.46 10.37
C LEU A 258 -17.92 -6.70 8.85
N CYS A 259 -17.94 -7.98 8.46
CA CYS A 259 -18.03 -8.36 7.05
C CYS A 259 -19.47 -8.27 6.52
N GLN A 260 -20.47 -8.42 7.40
CA GLN A 260 -21.90 -8.29 7.08
C GLN A 260 -22.56 -7.18 7.90
N GLY A 261 -23.66 -6.65 7.37
CA GLY A 261 -24.40 -5.55 7.98
C GLY A 261 -24.02 -4.17 7.45
N SER A 262 -24.65 -3.14 8.01
CA SER A 262 -24.47 -1.74 7.63
C SER A 262 -23.32 -1.06 8.38
N ASP A 263 -22.90 -1.58 9.53
CA ASP A 263 -21.74 -1.05 10.25
C ASP A 263 -20.46 -1.49 9.55
N ARG A 264 -19.74 -0.49 9.04
CA ARG A 264 -18.49 -0.62 8.28
C ARG A 264 -17.31 0.00 9.02
N GLN A 265 -17.48 0.26 10.32
CA GLN A 265 -16.47 0.91 11.13
C GLN A 265 -15.40 -0.08 11.60
N ILE A 266 -14.24 0.48 11.94
CA ILE A 266 -13.14 -0.24 12.56
C ILE A 266 -13.22 0.04 14.06
N TYR A 267 -13.19 -1.00 14.87
CA TYR A 267 -13.06 -0.89 16.32
C TYR A 267 -11.73 -1.48 16.74
N THR A 268 -11.02 -0.82 17.64
CA THR A 268 -9.77 -1.33 18.22
C THR A 268 -9.96 -1.54 19.71
N TYR A 269 -9.54 -2.70 20.22
CA TYR A 269 -9.60 -2.98 21.64
C TYR A 269 -8.63 -2.09 22.40
N SER A 270 -9.07 -1.51 23.51
CA SER A 270 -8.33 -0.47 24.24
C SER A 270 -7.06 -0.98 24.92
N LEU A 271 -6.92 -2.29 25.08
CA LEU A 271 -5.74 -2.93 25.68
C LEU A 271 -5.10 -3.89 24.67
N PRO A 272 -3.77 -3.88 24.51
CA PRO A 272 -3.12 -4.80 23.60
C PRO A 272 -3.11 -6.23 24.18
N ALA A 273 -3.34 -7.23 23.31
CA ALA A 273 -3.34 -8.64 23.67
C ALA A 273 -1.93 -9.23 23.49
N SER A 274 -1.44 -10.00 24.46
CA SER A 274 -0.05 -10.49 24.44
C SER A 274 0.03 -12.01 24.40
N VAL A 275 1.08 -12.52 23.77
CA VAL A 275 1.37 -13.95 23.64
C VAL A 275 2.88 -14.20 23.69
N THR A 276 3.29 -15.31 24.31
CA THR A 276 4.68 -15.77 24.30
C THR A 276 4.79 -17.02 23.43
N VAL A 277 5.54 -16.91 22.34
CA VAL A 277 5.79 -17.98 21.38
C VAL A 277 7.18 -18.56 21.66
N SER A 278 7.21 -19.72 22.31
CA SER A 278 8.46 -20.34 22.77
C SER A 278 9.01 -21.38 21.80
N ASP A 279 8.18 -21.90 20.91
CA ASP A 279 8.55 -22.98 19.98
C ASP A 279 8.40 -22.54 18.52
N PRO A 280 9.25 -23.05 17.62
CA PRO A 280 9.11 -22.81 16.21
C PRO A 280 7.95 -23.60 15.57
N LEU A 281 7.39 -23.05 14.50
CA LEU A 281 6.50 -23.78 13.61
C LEU A 281 7.33 -24.70 12.70
N ASN A 282 6.86 -25.92 12.57
CA ASN A 282 7.38 -26.90 11.63
C ASN A 282 6.28 -27.29 10.66
N PHE A 283 6.54 -27.13 9.36
CA PHE A 283 5.60 -27.49 8.31
C PHE A 283 5.90 -28.86 7.73
N THR A 284 4.92 -29.76 7.74
CA THR A 284 4.99 -31.05 7.04
C THR A 284 4.28 -30.93 5.70
N GLY A 285 5.03 -30.58 4.65
CA GLY A 285 4.46 -30.26 3.34
C GLY A 285 3.64 -28.95 3.36
N TRP A 286 2.74 -28.78 2.39
CA TRP A 286 1.78 -27.66 2.35
C TRP A 286 0.52 -27.93 3.17
N SER A 287 0.18 -29.21 3.34
CA SER A 287 -0.96 -29.67 4.11
C SER A 287 -0.54 -29.88 5.55
N THR A 288 -0.85 -28.92 6.42
CA THR A 288 -0.83 -29.18 7.86
C THR A 288 -2.12 -28.66 8.43
N TYR A 289 -3.05 -29.56 8.78
CA TYR A 289 -4.06 -29.22 9.78
C TYR A 289 -3.30 -28.85 11.06
N ASP A 290 -3.00 -27.55 11.19
CA ASP A 290 -2.18 -26.89 12.20
C ASP A 290 -0.71 -27.36 12.26
N ALA A 291 0.24 -26.44 12.06
CA ALA A 291 1.63 -26.69 12.41
C ALA A 291 1.75 -26.85 13.94
N VAL A 292 1.46 -28.05 14.43
CA VAL A 292 1.60 -28.70 15.76
C VAL A 292 1.27 -27.91 17.04
N THR A 293 1.34 -26.58 17.13
CA THR A 293 0.52 -25.74 18.05
C THR A 293 0.79 -24.25 17.82
N TYR A 294 -0.06 -23.58 17.04
CA TYR A 294 -0.16 -22.11 17.16
C TYR A 294 -0.50 -21.79 18.62
N VAL A 295 0.28 -20.94 19.27
CA VAL A 295 0.03 -20.58 20.67
C VAL A 295 -1.27 -19.76 20.75
N PRO A 296 -2.32 -20.25 21.44
CA PRO A 296 -3.56 -19.50 21.56
C PRO A 296 -3.38 -18.32 22.50
N PHE A 297 -4.00 -17.20 22.16
CA PHE A 297 -4.10 -16.03 23.04
C PHE A 297 -5.43 -15.32 22.79
N THR A 298 -5.90 -14.53 23.76
CA THR A 298 -7.20 -13.86 23.66
C THR A 298 -7.11 -12.43 24.20
N LEU A 299 -8.23 -11.71 24.17
CA LEU A 299 -8.30 -10.34 24.69
C LEU A 299 -8.00 -10.32 26.20
N PRO A 300 -7.18 -9.38 26.69
CA PRO A 300 -7.00 -9.20 28.13
C PRO A 300 -8.29 -8.69 28.78
N ALA A 301 -8.48 -9.02 30.06
CA ALA A 301 -9.62 -8.50 30.83
C ALA A 301 -9.51 -6.98 31.06
N GLY A 302 -10.66 -6.31 31.20
CA GLY A 302 -10.73 -4.89 31.56
C GLY A 302 -10.62 -3.90 30.41
N GLY A 303 -10.45 -4.37 29.17
CA GLY A 303 -10.49 -3.51 27.98
C GLY A 303 -11.91 -3.36 27.40
N SER A 304 -12.03 -2.48 26.41
CA SER A 304 -13.27 -2.17 25.70
C SER A 304 -12.99 -1.91 24.22
N TRP A 305 -13.99 -2.09 23.37
CA TRP A 305 -13.90 -1.75 21.95
C TRP A 305 -14.08 -0.24 21.77
N ILE A 306 -13.09 0.41 21.16
CA ILE A 306 -13.08 1.83 20.87
C ILE A 306 -13.20 2.02 19.36
N LEU A 307 -14.06 2.95 18.95
CA LEU A 307 -14.19 3.31 17.54
C LEU A 307 -12.86 3.89 17.03
N GLY A 308 -12.33 3.31 15.96
CA GLY A 308 -11.13 3.78 15.28
C GLY A 308 -10.08 2.69 15.02
N ARG A 309 -9.09 3.08 14.22
CA ARG A 309 -7.89 2.30 13.91
C ARG A 309 -6.92 2.33 15.11
N PRO A 310 -5.94 1.40 15.18
CA PRO A 310 -4.86 1.49 16.16
C PRO A 310 -4.18 2.86 16.09
N SER A 311 -4.18 3.62 17.18
CA SER A 311 -3.68 4.99 17.24
C SER A 311 -3.03 5.31 18.59
N GLY A 312 -2.14 6.31 18.62
CA GLY A 312 -1.59 6.87 19.86
C GLY A 312 -0.40 6.11 20.49
N GLY A 313 0.23 5.18 19.77
CA GLY A 313 1.38 4.42 20.29
C GLY A 313 2.20 3.67 19.23
N SER A 314 3.07 2.77 19.68
CA SER A 314 3.79 1.84 18.80
C SER A 314 2.82 0.99 17.98
N GLY A 315 3.17 0.71 16.73
CA GLY A 315 2.32 -0.06 15.82
C GLY A 315 1.04 0.67 15.38
N SER A 316 0.92 1.99 15.63
CA SER A 316 -0.20 2.78 15.12
C SER A 316 -0.26 2.74 13.60
N TRP A 317 -1.47 2.71 13.06
CA TRP A 317 -1.66 2.75 11.62
C TRP A 317 -1.51 4.19 11.12
N PRO A 318 -0.74 4.43 10.05
CA PRO A 318 -0.70 5.74 9.39
C PRO A 318 -2.11 6.14 8.93
N PRO A 319 -2.50 7.43 8.98
CA PRO A 319 -3.80 7.87 8.47
C PRO A 319 -4.06 7.34 7.05
N PRO A 320 -5.29 6.89 6.73
CA PRO A 320 -5.58 6.41 5.39
C PRO A 320 -5.36 7.53 4.37
N THR A 321 -4.75 7.21 3.24
CA THR A 321 -4.58 8.16 2.15
C THR A 321 -5.95 8.44 1.53
N ILE A 322 -6.30 9.72 1.38
CA ILE A 322 -7.51 10.10 0.64
C ILE A 322 -7.31 9.64 -0.82
N PRO A 323 -8.25 8.87 -1.39
CA PRO A 323 -8.20 8.45 -2.79
C PRO A 323 -8.04 9.63 -3.74
N PHE A 324 -7.29 9.42 -4.81
CA PHE A 324 -7.09 10.37 -5.90
C PHE A 324 -7.70 9.83 -7.19
N GLY A 325 -7.94 10.73 -8.13
CA GLY A 325 -8.54 10.51 -9.43
C GLY A 325 -7.85 9.43 -10.23
N SER A 326 -8.65 8.70 -10.99
CA SER A 326 -8.22 7.69 -11.96
C SER A 326 -9.13 7.73 -13.18
N GLY A 327 -8.63 7.19 -14.29
CA GLY A 327 -9.34 7.20 -15.57
C GLY A 327 -8.70 6.26 -16.59
N THR A 328 -9.10 6.41 -17.85
CA THR A 328 -8.49 5.72 -18.99
C THR A 328 -6.97 5.88 -19.02
N PHE A 329 -6.49 7.07 -18.66
CA PHE A 329 -5.09 7.34 -18.35
C PHE A 329 -4.94 7.77 -16.90
N GLN A 330 -3.87 7.31 -16.27
CA GLN A 330 -3.41 7.78 -14.98
C GLN A 330 -1.89 7.68 -14.91
N ALA A 331 -1.21 8.75 -14.54
CA ALA A 331 0.17 8.74 -14.12
C ALA A 331 0.23 9.13 -12.64
N THR A 332 0.86 8.29 -11.83
CA THR A 332 1.08 8.54 -10.40
C THR A 332 2.58 8.55 -10.15
N LEU A 333 3.10 9.71 -9.75
CA LEU A 333 4.47 9.90 -9.28
C LEU A 333 4.51 9.73 -7.76
N THR A 334 5.49 9.01 -7.26
CA THR A 334 5.69 8.81 -5.82
C THR A 334 7.15 8.91 -5.43
N TRP A 335 7.41 9.52 -4.28
CA TRP A 335 8.72 9.56 -3.64
C TRP A 335 8.54 9.72 -2.13
N TYR A 336 9.65 9.78 -1.40
CA TYR A 336 9.64 9.99 0.03
C TYR A 336 10.49 11.19 0.44
N ASN A 337 9.91 12.02 1.30
CA ASN A 337 10.60 13.15 1.91
C ASN A 337 10.89 12.81 3.38
N SER A 338 12.16 12.65 3.72
CA SER A 338 12.61 12.58 5.11
C SER A 338 13.01 13.97 5.60
N ALA A 339 13.06 14.15 6.93
CA ALA A 339 13.58 15.38 7.51
C ALA A 339 15.00 15.66 6.97
N GLY A 340 15.24 16.89 6.50
CA GLY A 340 16.52 17.31 5.93
C GLY A 340 16.81 16.84 4.50
N GLN A 341 15.93 16.04 3.88
CA GLN A 341 16.03 15.62 2.47
C GLN A 341 14.68 15.85 1.79
N ILE A 342 14.14 17.05 1.90
CA ILE A 342 12.88 17.42 1.26
C ILE A 342 13.16 17.77 -0.20
N THR A 343 12.32 17.30 -1.11
CA THR A 343 12.41 17.57 -2.55
C THR A 343 11.01 17.72 -3.12
N ASP A 344 10.89 18.69 -4.02
CA ASP A 344 9.72 19.05 -4.79
C ASP A 344 9.87 18.46 -6.19
N LEU A 345 9.21 17.32 -6.43
CA LEU A 345 9.21 16.64 -7.72
C LEU A 345 7.88 16.87 -8.40
N ASP A 346 7.90 17.50 -9.57
CA ASP A 346 6.70 17.73 -10.36
C ASP A 346 6.47 16.59 -11.37
N LEU A 347 5.22 16.16 -11.48
CA LEU A 347 4.71 15.31 -12.53
C LEU A 347 4.20 16.16 -13.70
N HIS A 348 4.73 15.88 -14.88
CA HIS A 348 4.38 16.58 -16.11
C HIS A 348 3.76 15.61 -17.12
N LEU A 349 2.67 16.04 -17.75
CA LEU A 349 2.11 15.38 -18.93
C LEU A 349 2.15 16.32 -20.12
N TYR A 350 2.91 15.94 -21.15
CA TYR A 350 2.92 16.60 -22.46
C TYR A 350 2.05 15.81 -23.44
N GLY A 351 1.42 16.51 -24.39
CA GLY A 351 0.56 15.89 -25.39
C GLY A 351 0.33 16.73 -26.64
N PRO A 352 -0.60 16.30 -27.53
CA PRO A 352 -0.99 17.04 -28.73
C PRO A 352 -1.58 18.41 -28.40
N ASP A 353 -1.66 19.29 -29.41
CA ASP A 353 -2.26 20.63 -29.30
C ASP A 353 -1.66 21.52 -28.21
N ASN A 354 -0.35 21.39 -27.97
CA ASN A 354 0.40 22.05 -26.90
C ASN A 354 -0.13 21.73 -25.49
N LEU A 355 -0.73 20.55 -25.30
CA LEU A 355 -1.12 20.07 -23.98
C LEU A 355 0.13 19.97 -23.10
N HIS A 356 0.08 20.64 -21.95
CA HIS A 356 1.05 20.49 -20.87
C HIS A 356 0.31 20.62 -19.53
N ILE A 357 0.15 19.50 -18.82
CA ILE A 357 -0.40 19.47 -17.46
C ILE A 357 0.74 19.37 -16.47
N PHE A 358 0.77 20.30 -15.51
CA PHE A 358 1.76 20.39 -14.43
C PHE A 358 1.25 21.36 -13.34
N TYR A 359 2.04 21.59 -12.28
CA TYR A 359 1.66 22.42 -11.13
C TYR A 359 1.00 23.78 -11.47
N GLN A 360 1.49 24.53 -12.47
CA GLN A 360 0.93 25.85 -12.83
C GLN A 360 -0.22 25.77 -13.85
N ASN A 361 -0.40 24.63 -14.53
CA ASN A 361 -1.47 24.39 -15.49
C ASN A 361 -2.11 23.03 -15.21
N ARG A 362 -2.88 22.96 -14.12
CA ARG A 362 -3.35 21.70 -13.54
C ARG A 362 -4.47 21.03 -14.33
N THR A 363 -5.21 21.76 -15.15
CA THR A 363 -6.42 21.24 -15.80
C THR A 363 -6.44 21.51 -17.29
N SER A 364 -7.10 20.61 -18.01
CA SER A 364 -7.51 20.80 -19.39
C SER A 364 -8.88 20.17 -19.61
N ALA A 365 -9.37 20.17 -20.85
CA ALA A 365 -10.63 19.51 -21.20
C ALA A 365 -10.65 18.00 -20.86
N ASN A 366 -9.49 17.32 -20.88
CA ASN A 366 -9.41 15.86 -20.77
C ASN A 366 -8.56 15.36 -19.60
N PHE A 367 -7.86 16.24 -18.88
CA PHE A 367 -6.90 15.85 -17.85
C PHE A 367 -6.90 16.80 -16.66
N GLU A 368 -6.54 16.27 -15.50
CA GLU A 368 -6.41 17.00 -14.26
C GLU A 368 -5.23 16.46 -13.44
N LEU A 369 -4.47 17.39 -12.84
CA LEU A 369 -3.54 17.15 -11.74
C LEU A 369 -4.27 17.45 -10.43
N ASP A 370 -4.67 16.40 -9.71
CA ASP A 370 -5.49 16.49 -8.49
C ASP A 370 -4.70 16.26 -7.20
N ARG A 371 -3.44 15.84 -7.31
CA ARG A 371 -2.53 15.79 -6.18
C ARG A 371 -1.16 16.31 -6.58
N ASP A 372 -0.64 17.14 -5.68
CA ASP A 372 0.58 17.92 -5.77
C ASP A 372 1.28 17.85 -4.41
N TRP A 373 2.60 17.70 -4.39
CA TRP A 373 3.35 17.55 -3.15
C TRP A 373 4.67 18.33 -3.17
N THR A 374 4.76 19.35 -2.33
CA THR A 374 5.90 20.28 -2.40
C THR A 374 6.99 19.97 -1.39
N SER A 375 6.69 20.01 -0.08
CA SER A 375 7.73 20.12 0.93
C SER A 375 7.47 19.37 2.24
N GLN A 376 6.34 18.68 2.36
CA GLN A 376 6.00 17.93 3.56
C GLN A 376 6.83 16.64 3.64
N THR A 377 7.10 16.18 4.86
CA THR A 377 7.72 14.89 5.10
C THR A 377 6.72 13.74 4.95
N GLY A 378 7.21 12.56 4.60
CA GLY A 378 6.42 11.36 4.40
C GLY A 378 6.32 10.95 2.94
N ASN A 379 5.30 10.14 2.68
CA ASN A 379 4.95 9.61 1.36
C ASN A 379 4.38 10.72 0.50
N ALA A 380 5.15 11.14 -0.50
CA ALA A 380 4.76 12.14 -1.47
C ALA A 380 4.12 11.46 -2.68
N ILE A 381 3.03 12.04 -3.17
CA ILE A 381 2.28 11.54 -4.31
C ILE A 381 1.91 12.73 -5.18
N GLU A 382 2.16 12.65 -6.47
CA GLU A 382 1.47 13.45 -7.47
C GLU A 382 0.70 12.56 -8.43
N ASN A 383 -0.41 13.07 -8.95
CA ASN A 383 -1.28 12.30 -9.80
C ASN A 383 -1.86 13.17 -10.91
N ILE A 384 -1.73 12.69 -12.14
CA ILE A 384 -2.43 13.21 -13.31
C ILE A 384 -3.30 12.10 -13.85
N TYR A 385 -4.57 12.39 -14.12
CA TYR A 385 -5.51 11.41 -14.67
C TYR A 385 -6.37 12.01 -15.77
N SER A 386 -6.93 11.16 -16.63
CA SER A 386 -7.90 11.58 -17.62
C SER A 386 -9.28 11.78 -17.00
N THR A 387 -9.90 12.94 -17.21
CA THR A 387 -11.25 13.26 -16.73
C THR A 387 -12.35 12.74 -17.67
N THR A 388 -11.96 12.24 -18.84
CA THR A 388 -12.85 11.67 -19.86
C THR A 388 -12.44 10.23 -20.19
N THR A 389 -13.36 9.46 -20.78
CA THR A 389 -13.08 8.08 -21.23
C THR A 389 -12.28 8.03 -22.52
N SER A 390 -12.34 9.08 -23.34
CA SER A 390 -11.65 9.20 -24.63
C SER A 390 -10.58 10.27 -24.54
N ILE A 391 -9.33 9.88 -24.77
CA ILE A 391 -8.19 10.78 -24.77
C ILE A 391 -7.89 11.17 -26.23
N PRO A 392 -7.52 12.43 -26.53
CA PRO A 392 -7.17 12.84 -27.88
C PRO A 392 -6.06 11.96 -28.50
N SER A 393 -6.15 11.72 -29.81
CA SER A 393 -5.09 11.03 -30.55
C SER A 393 -3.84 11.90 -30.61
N GLY A 394 -2.66 11.31 -30.45
CA GLY A 394 -1.40 12.03 -30.51
C GLY A 394 -0.29 11.37 -29.71
N ASN A 395 0.86 12.04 -29.69
CA ASN A 395 2.02 11.62 -28.90
C ASN A 395 1.97 12.28 -27.53
N TYR A 396 2.25 11.48 -26.51
CA TYR A 396 2.25 11.90 -25.12
C TYR A 396 3.57 11.53 -24.44
N GLU A 397 4.00 12.36 -23.50
CA GLU A 397 5.15 12.11 -22.64
C GLU A 397 4.79 12.39 -21.18
N VAL A 398 5.06 11.41 -20.32
CA VAL A 398 5.01 11.56 -18.86
C VAL A 398 6.44 11.80 -18.39
N LYS A 399 6.65 12.90 -17.69
CA LYS A 399 7.98 13.31 -17.23
C LYS A 399 7.95 13.69 -15.76
N VAL A 400 9.13 13.60 -15.15
CA VAL A 400 9.37 14.00 -13.76
C VAL A 400 10.43 15.07 -13.76
N HIS A 401 10.12 16.21 -13.14
CA HIS A 401 11.02 17.34 -13.01
C HIS A 401 11.34 17.56 -11.53
N ASN A 402 12.63 17.67 -11.18
CA ASN A 402 13.03 18.06 -9.83
C ASN A 402 13.13 19.58 -9.76
N TYR A 403 12.03 20.24 -9.39
CA TYR A 403 11.97 21.69 -9.35
C TYR A 403 12.87 22.27 -8.26
N SER A 404 12.87 21.67 -7.07
CA SER A 404 13.72 22.11 -5.97
C SER A 404 14.08 21.00 -4.98
N GLY A 405 15.24 21.14 -4.33
CA GLY A 405 15.73 20.20 -3.32
C GLY A 405 16.96 19.42 -3.80
N VAL A 406 17.16 18.23 -3.23
CA VAL A 406 18.30 17.35 -3.53
C VAL A 406 17.96 16.36 -4.65
N GLN A 407 18.96 15.65 -5.17
CA GLN A 407 18.70 14.49 -6.04
C GLN A 407 17.81 13.49 -5.30
N LYS A 408 16.78 12.99 -5.97
CA LYS A 408 15.75 12.14 -5.36
C LYS A 408 15.42 10.94 -6.22
N SER A 409 15.30 9.78 -5.58
CA SER A 409 14.73 8.57 -6.19
C SER A 409 13.21 8.63 -6.20
N PHE A 410 12.59 8.19 -7.28
CA PHE A 410 11.15 8.23 -7.45
C PHE A 410 10.63 7.01 -8.22
N ASN A 411 9.32 6.80 -8.17
CA ASN A 411 8.60 5.85 -9.00
C ASN A 411 7.48 6.57 -9.75
N VAL A 412 7.32 6.25 -11.03
CA VAL A 412 6.15 6.62 -11.82
C VAL A 412 5.43 5.35 -12.24
N ARG A 413 4.17 5.25 -11.86
CA ARG A 413 3.24 4.24 -12.38
C ARG A 413 2.33 4.90 -13.41
N VAL A 414 2.28 4.34 -14.61
CA VAL A 414 1.34 4.79 -15.65
C VAL A 414 0.36 3.67 -16.00
N ILE A 415 -0.93 3.94 -15.85
CA ILE A 415 -2.04 3.12 -16.34
C ILE A 415 -2.57 3.77 -17.61
N LEU A 416 -2.65 3.00 -18.69
CA LEU A 416 -3.24 3.44 -19.95
C LEU A 416 -4.11 2.32 -20.50
N ASN A 417 -5.40 2.60 -20.69
CA ASN A 417 -6.40 1.62 -21.13
C ASN A 417 -6.29 0.33 -20.32
N GLY A 418 -6.28 0.40 -18.98
CA GLY A 418 -6.21 -0.79 -18.12
C GLY A 418 -4.85 -1.52 -18.07
N ALA A 419 -3.84 -1.09 -18.83
CA ALA A 419 -2.50 -1.67 -18.79
C ALA A 419 -1.54 -0.79 -17.96
N SER A 420 -0.86 -1.38 -16.98
CA SER A 420 0.13 -0.67 -16.15
C SER A 420 1.56 -0.85 -16.66
N SER A 421 2.35 0.22 -16.53
CA SER A 421 3.80 0.21 -16.61
C SER A 421 4.38 0.97 -15.42
N ASN A 422 5.60 0.63 -15.02
CA ASN A 422 6.32 1.36 -13.98
C ASN A 422 7.69 1.82 -14.49
N PHE A 423 8.12 2.96 -13.99
CA PHE A 423 9.46 3.49 -14.18
C PHE A 423 10.01 3.90 -12.81
N SER A 424 11.25 3.53 -12.53
CA SER A 424 11.99 3.94 -11.34
C SER A 424 13.23 4.68 -11.79
N GLY A 425 13.56 5.78 -11.12
CA GLY A 425 14.72 6.57 -11.48
C GLY A 425 15.18 7.50 -10.37
N THR A 426 16.26 8.22 -10.64
CA THR A 426 16.73 9.35 -9.85
C THR A 426 16.75 10.60 -10.72
N VAL A 427 16.45 11.75 -10.13
CA VAL A 427 16.47 13.03 -10.84
C VAL A 427 17.14 14.10 -9.96
N SER A 428 18.13 14.77 -10.53
CA SER A 428 18.88 15.86 -9.88
C SER A 428 18.12 17.18 -9.98
N GLN A 429 18.39 18.11 -9.07
CA GLN A 429 17.75 19.43 -9.06
C GLN A 429 17.85 20.14 -10.42
N GLY A 430 16.73 20.70 -10.88
CA GLY A 430 16.59 21.41 -12.15
C GLY A 430 16.69 20.52 -13.39
N GLN A 431 16.64 19.18 -13.24
CA GLN A 431 16.64 18.24 -14.34
C GLN A 431 15.26 17.59 -14.50
N GLU A 432 14.99 17.16 -15.73
CA GLU A 432 13.79 16.43 -16.11
C GLU A 432 14.16 15.07 -16.70
N VAL A 433 13.36 14.06 -16.43
CA VAL A 433 13.51 12.72 -17.00
C VAL A 433 12.17 12.21 -17.53
N THR A 434 12.22 11.56 -18.69
CA THR A 434 11.02 10.96 -19.29
C THR A 434 10.78 9.58 -18.69
N ALA A 435 9.64 9.42 -18.01
CA ALA A 435 9.23 8.16 -17.41
C ALA A 435 8.50 7.26 -18.39
N ARG A 436 7.71 7.84 -19.32
CA ARG A 436 7.01 7.09 -20.37
C ARG A 436 6.69 7.98 -21.57
N SER A 437 6.90 7.46 -22.77
CA SER A 437 6.34 8.01 -24.01
C SER A 437 5.35 7.01 -24.60
N PHE A 438 4.24 7.51 -25.16
CA PHE A 438 3.24 6.67 -25.82
C PHE A 438 2.47 7.45 -26.88
N THR A 439 1.79 6.72 -27.77
CA THR A 439 0.94 7.28 -28.81
C THR A 439 -0.46 6.73 -28.66
N ILE A 440 -1.46 7.60 -28.73
CA ILE A 440 -2.88 7.25 -28.86
C ILE A 440 -3.26 7.43 -30.32
N GLN A 441 -3.83 6.38 -30.91
CA GLN A 441 -4.26 6.35 -32.32
C GLN A 441 -5.73 6.73 -32.46
#